data_AF-A0A812WXJ2-F1
#
_entry.id   AF-A0A812WXJ2-F1
#
_cell.length_a   1.000
_cell.length_b   1.000
_cell.length_c   1.000
_cell.angle_alpha   90.00
_cell.angle_beta   90.00
_cell.angle_gamma   90.00
#
_symmetry.space_group_name_H-M   'P 1'
#
loop_
_entity.id
_entity.type
_entity.pdbx_description
1 polymer ?
#
loop_
_entity_poly.entity_id
_entity_poly.type
_entity_poly.pdbx_seq_one_letter_code
_entity_poly.pdbx_strand_id
1 'polypeptide(L)'
;MVLAYRFLEHRTFSWEDFLGTAMTLLDHHADVNQGDNYGKTVLMEAAEGCEPELVDFLLKHGANRDLKDEEHLTAKDWARPEFGEPCDKNSTELTETHRLLDR
;
A
#
# COMPACT_ATOMS: atom_id res chain seq x y z
N MET A 1 7.47 -10.18 -27.85
CA MET A 1 6.44 -11.23 -27.93
C MET A 1 5.89 -11.50 -26.54
N VAL A 2 5.30 -10.48 -25.92
CA VAL A 2 4.27 -10.63 -24.91
C VAL A 2 3.20 -9.65 -25.35
N LEU A 3 2.17 -10.19 -26.01
CA LEU A 3 1.02 -9.45 -26.49
C LEU A 3 -0.12 -9.74 -25.52
N ALA A 4 -0.65 -8.70 -24.87
CA ALA A 4 -2.08 -8.54 -24.57
C ALA A 4 -2.29 -7.11 -24.03
N TYR A 5 -2.93 -6.22 -24.81
CA TYR A 5 -4.34 -5.81 -24.65
C TYR A 5 -4.58 -5.19 -23.26
N ARG A 6 -5.03 -3.95 -23.09
CA ARG A 6 -6.08 -3.20 -23.81
C ARG A 6 -6.01 -1.76 -23.26
N PHE A 7 -5.88 -0.75 -24.10
CA PHE A 7 -7.03 0.06 -24.56
C PHE A 7 -7.59 0.98 -23.45
N LEU A 8 -6.98 2.17 -23.37
CA LEU A 8 -7.58 3.48 -23.08
C LEU A 8 -8.86 3.46 -22.23
N GLU A 9 -8.73 3.79 -20.94
CA GLU A 9 -9.74 4.62 -20.27
C GLU A 9 -9.15 5.22 -18.97
N HIS A 10 -9.12 6.55 -18.94
CA HIS A 10 -8.74 7.44 -17.83
C HIS A 10 -7.25 7.64 -17.53
N ARG A 11 -6.85 8.92 -17.47
CA ARG A 11 -5.59 9.36 -16.86
C ARG A 11 -5.69 9.06 -15.36
N THR A 12 -5.30 7.89 -14.92
CA THR A 12 -5.35 7.50 -13.51
C THR A 12 -3.97 7.05 -13.09
N PHE A 13 -3.43 7.74 -12.09
CA PHE A 13 -2.31 7.37 -11.23
C PHE A 13 -1.85 5.92 -11.45
N SER A 14 -0.71 5.71 -12.10
CA SER A 14 -0.18 4.35 -12.24
C SER A 14 0.53 4.01 -10.94
N TRP A 15 0.26 2.86 -10.35
CA TRP A 15 0.88 2.44 -9.10
C TRP A 15 2.41 2.30 -9.19
N GLU A 16 2.98 2.28 -10.42
CA GLU A 16 4.42 2.49 -10.65
C GLU A 16 4.90 3.89 -10.18
N ASP A 17 4.06 4.92 -10.33
CA ASP A 17 4.32 6.27 -9.79
C ASP A 17 4.22 6.29 -8.26
N PHE A 18 3.38 5.44 -7.66
CA PHE A 18 3.25 5.31 -6.21
C PHE A 18 4.46 4.62 -5.57
N LEU A 19 4.91 3.50 -6.16
CA LEU A 19 6.20 2.88 -5.82
C LEU A 19 7.35 3.88 -5.97
N GLY A 20 7.37 4.64 -7.08
CA GLY A 20 8.37 5.69 -7.31
C GLY A 20 8.36 6.78 -6.23
N THR A 21 7.20 7.26 -5.81
CA THR A 21 7.08 8.29 -4.77
C THR A 21 7.44 7.74 -3.39
N ALA A 22 7.03 6.52 -3.03
CA ALA A 22 7.42 5.87 -1.78
C ALA A 22 8.94 5.63 -1.70
N MET A 23 9.55 5.15 -2.80
CA MET A 23 11.01 4.99 -2.89
C MET A 23 11.73 6.34 -2.76
N THR A 24 11.22 7.39 -3.42
CA THR A 24 11.82 8.73 -3.36
C THR A 24 11.71 9.33 -1.96
N LEU A 25 10.60 9.12 -1.25
CA LEU A 25 10.45 9.57 0.15
C LEU A 25 11.50 8.90 1.05
N LEU A 26 11.68 7.58 0.92
CA LEU A 26 12.62 6.81 1.75
C LEU A 26 14.08 7.18 1.47
N ASP A 27 14.43 7.51 0.22
CA ASP A 27 15.77 7.97 -0.15
C ASP A 27 16.11 9.34 0.48
N HIS A 28 15.09 10.14 0.84
CA HIS A 28 15.25 11.44 1.50
C HIS A 28 15.35 11.38 3.03
N HIS A 29 15.66 10.21 3.62
CA HIS A 29 15.61 9.97 5.07
C HIS A 29 14.21 10.22 5.68
N ALA A 30 13.14 10.10 4.88
CA ALA A 30 11.80 10.13 5.45
C ALA A 30 11.63 8.93 6.38
N ASP A 31 11.07 9.20 7.56
CA ASP A 31 10.72 8.15 8.49
C ASP A 31 9.57 7.34 7.89
N VAL A 32 9.81 6.05 7.62
CA VAL A 32 8.81 5.12 7.06
C VAL A 32 7.59 4.96 7.97
N ASN A 33 7.74 5.29 9.25
CA ASN A 33 6.71 5.26 10.28
C ASN A 33 6.05 6.61 10.52
N GLN A 34 6.43 7.64 9.76
CA GLN A 34 5.79 8.95 9.83
C GLN A 34 4.32 8.81 9.42
N GLY A 35 3.42 9.10 10.36
CA GLY A 35 2.01 9.27 10.07
C GLY A 35 1.74 10.62 9.41
N ASP A 36 0.71 10.69 8.58
CA ASP A 36 0.12 11.94 8.09
C ASP A 36 -0.68 12.65 9.20
N ASN A 37 -1.49 13.65 8.84
CA ASN A 37 -2.31 14.39 9.79
C ASN A 37 -3.40 13.55 10.49
N TYR A 38 -3.67 12.35 9.99
CA TYR A 38 -4.62 11.40 10.57
C TYR A 38 -3.89 10.23 11.25
N GLY A 39 -2.56 10.28 11.35
CA GLY A 39 -1.75 9.18 11.85
C GLY A 39 -1.62 8.02 10.86
N LYS A 40 -2.08 8.17 9.61
CA LYS A 40 -1.91 7.15 8.58
C LYS A 40 -0.46 7.10 8.13
N THR A 41 0.12 5.91 8.22
CA THR A 41 1.48 5.65 7.74
C THR A 41 1.48 5.25 6.27
N VAL A 42 2.63 5.34 5.61
CA VAL A 42 2.81 4.87 4.23
C VAL A 42 2.44 3.38 4.08
N LEU A 43 2.62 2.59 5.14
CA LEU A 43 2.22 1.18 5.16
C LEU A 43 0.70 0.99 5.19
N MET A 44 -0.06 1.89 5.81
CA MET A 44 -1.52 1.86 5.80
C MET A 44 -2.07 2.22 4.42
N GLU A 45 -1.50 3.23 3.76
CA GLU A 45 -1.84 3.62 2.38
C GLU A 45 -1.54 2.48 1.39
N ALA A 46 -0.39 1.81 1.53
CA ALA A 46 -0.04 0.65 0.71
C ALA A 46 -0.99 -0.54 0.94
N ALA A 47 -1.48 -0.72 2.17
CA ALA A 47 -2.44 -1.73 2.51
C ALA A 47 -3.84 -1.43 1.97
N GLU A 48 -4.26 -0.16 1.98
CA GLU A 48 -5.50 0.33 1.36
C GLU A 48 -5.49 0.16 -0.16
N GLY A 49 -4.33 0.39 -0.80
CA GLY A 49 -4.11 0.16 -2.23
C GLY A 49 -4.01 -1.32 -2.66
N CYS A 50 -3.98 -2.26 -1.71
CA CYS A 50 -3.80 -3.69 -1.97
C CYS A 50 -2.50 -4.01 -2.75
N GLU A 51 -1.39 -3.35 -2.42
CA GLU A 51 -0.10 -3.52 -3.10
C GLU A 51 0.89 -4.39 -2.30
N PRO A 52 0.94 -5.71 -2.52
CA PRO A 52 1.81 -6.60 -1.74
C PRO A 52 3.30 -6.31 -1.97
N GLU A 53 3.70 -5.88 -3.17
CA GLU A 53 5.09 -5.52 -3.47
C GLU A 53 5.57 -4.31 -2.67
N LEU A 54 4.74 -3.27 -2.57
CA LEU A 54 5.05 -2.08 -1.80
C LEU A 54 5.03 -2.38 -0.29
N VAL A 55 4.06 -3.18 0.17
CA VAL A 55 4.00 -3.63 1.57
C VAL A 55 5.25 -4.43 1.94
N ASP A 56 5.68 -5.39 1.12
CA ASP A 56 6.92 -6.16 1.36
C ASP A 56 8.16 -5.25 1.36
N PHE A 57 8.21 -4.28 0.44
CA PHE A 57 9.29 -3.29 0.40
C PHE A 57 9.35 -2.44 1.67
N LEU A 58 8.23 -1.84 2.10
CA LEU A 58 8.15 -1.03 3.31
C LEU A 58 8.52 -1.84 4.56
N LEU A 59 8.03 -3.07 4.66
CA LEU A 59 8.37 -3.98 5.77
C LEU A 59 9.86 -4.31 5.80
N LYS A 60 10.50 -4.55 4.65
CA LYS A 60 11.96 -4.73 4.55
C LYS A 60 12.75 -3.49 4.96
N HIS A 61 12.18 -2.31 4.74
CA HIS A 61 12.75 -1.02 5.12
C HIS A 61 12.45 -0.59 6.57
N GLY A 62 11.82 -1.46 7.37
CA GLY A 62 11.59 -1.22 8.80
C GLY A 62 10.27 -0.53 9.13
N ALA A 63 9.29 -0.57 8.22
CA ALA A 63 7.94 -0.12 8.50
C ALA A 63 7.31 -0.93 9.64
N ASN A 64 6.70 -0.22 10.59
CA ASN A 64 6.02 -0.78 11.73
C ASN A 64 4.52 -0.97 11.40
N ARG A 65 4.15 -2.24 11.23
CA ARG A 65 2.78 -2.69 10.96
C ARG A 65 1.81 -2.55 12.14
N ASP A 66 2.34 -2.43 13.36
CA ASP A 66 1.53 -2.35 14.59
C ASP A 66 1.13 -0.91 14.92
N LEU A 67 1.59 0.06 14.12
CA LEU A 67 1.16 1.45 14.25
C LEU A 67 -0.34 1.56 14.00
N LYS A 68 -0.93 2.49 14.72
CA LYS A 68 -2.35 2.80 14.66
C LYS A 68 -2.51 4.25 14.29
N ASP A 69 -3.46 4.51 13.41
CA ASP A 69 -3.90 5.86 13.08
C ASP A 69 -4.81 6.42 14.18
N GLU A 70 -5.37 7.61 13.95
CA GLU A 70 -6.33 8.24 14.86
C GLU A 70 -7.64 7.44 15.03
N GLU A 71 -7.99 6.61 14.05
CA GLU A 71 -9.14 5.69 14.11
C GLU A 71 -8.83 4.39 14.87
N HIS A 72 -7.60 4.25 15.39
CA HIS A 72 -7.09 3.06 16.07
C HIS A 72 -6.99 1.84 15.15
N LEU A 73 -6.94 2.06 13.83
CA LEU A 73 -6.81 1.05 12.79
C LEU A 73 -5.34 0.84 12.44
N THR A 74 -4.97 -0.43 12.26
CA THR A 74 -3.62 -0.82 11.80
C THR A 74 -3.59 -0.92 10.28
N ALA A 75 -2.40 -1.04 9.69
CA ALA A 75 -2.27 -1.30 8.24
C ALA A 75 -3.09 -2.51 7.78
N LYS A 76 -3.22 -3.55 8.62
CA LYS A 76 -4.07 -4.71 8.32
C LYS A 76 -5.56 -4.36 8.27
N ASP A 77 -6.00 -3.45 9.14
CA ASP A 77 -7.39 -3.01 9.17
C ASP A 77 -7.74 -2.15 7.94
N TRP A 78 -6.76 -1.42 7.40
CA TRP A 78 -6.88 -0.69 6.14
C TRP A 78 -6.90 -1.59 4.90
N ALA A 79 -6.33 -2.80 4.97
CA ALA A 79 -6.44 -3.84 3.93
C ALA A 79 -7.85 -4.49 3.88
N ARG A 80 -8.92 -3.73 4.15
CA ARG A 80 -10.30 -4.22 4.16
C ARG A 80 -11.10 -3.60 3.01
N PRO A 81 -12.03 -4.35 2.42
CA PRO A 81 -12.83 -3.91 1.27
C PRO A 81 -13.81 -2.76 1.57
N GLU A 82 -13.79 -2.25 2.80
CA GLU A 82 -14.69 -1.25 3.39
C GLU A 82 -14.17 0.18 3.17
N PHE A 83 -12.84 0.35 3.04
CA PHE A 83 -12.18 1.65 3.11
C PHE A 83 -11.59 2.17 1.78
N GLY A 84 -11.34 1.33 0.78
CA GLY A 84 -10.66 1.71 -0.48
C GLY A 84 -11.48 1.53 -1.78
N GLU A 85 -11.11 2.31 -2.82
CA GLU A 85 -11.51 2.07 -4.23
C GLU A 85 -11.19 0.62 -4.66
N PRO A 86 -11.89 0.04 -5.65
CA PRO A 86 -11.97 -1.40 -5.80
C PRO A 86 -10.66 -1.98 -6.35
N CYS A 87 -9.69 -2.25 -5.49
CA CYS A 87 -8.77 -3.35 -5.73
C CYS A 87 -9.64 -4.60 -5.93
N ASP A 88 -9.40 -5.37 -7.00
CA ASP A 88 -10.28 -6.47 -7.40
C ASP A 88 -10.48 -7.42 -6.21
N LYS A 89 -11.70 -7.41 -5.64
CA LYS A 89 -12.01 -7.87 -4.26
C LYS A 89 -11.89 -9.39 -4.03
N ASN A 90 -11.38 -10.11 -5.04
CA ASN A 90 -11.11 -11.55 -5.04
C ASN A 90 -9.66 -11.86 -5.48
N SER A 91 -8.80 -10.85 -5.55
CA SER A 91 -7.46 -10.98 -6.07
C SER A 91 -6.54 -11.62 -5.02
N THR A 92 -5.60 -12.41 -5.52
CA THR A 92 -4.50 -12.99 -4.73
C THR A 92 -3.70 -11.95 -3.96
N GLU A 93 -3.72 -10.71 -4.42
CA GLU A 93 -3.00 -9.55 -3.94
C GLU A 93 -3.51 -9.13 -2.56
N LEU A 94 -4.83 -9.06 -2.34
CA LEU A 94 -5.40 -8.80 -1.01
C LEU A 94 -5.03 -9.90 0.00
N THR A 95 -5.02 -11.15 -0.47
CA THR A 95 -4.65 -12.30 0.37
C THR A 95 -3.17 -12.25 0.72
N GLU A 96 -2.29 -11.89 -0.22
CA GLU A 96 -0.87 -11.77 0.03
C GLU A 96 -0.54 -10.56 0.90
N THR A 97 -1.20 -9.41 0.71
CA THR A 97 -1.05 -8.23 1.58
C THR A 97 -1.40 -8.56 3.03
N HIS A 98 -2.52 -9.23 3.27
CA HIS A 98 -2.85 -9.74 4.60
C HIS A 98 -1.78 -10.70 5.14
N ARG A 99 -1.30 -11.63 4.30
CA ARG A 99 -0.27 -12.59 4.69
C ARG A 99 1.04 -11.91 5.06
N LEU A 100 1.43 -10.86 4.34
CA LEU A 100 2.64 -10.08 4.60
C LEU A 100 2.53 -9.32 5.92
N LEU A 101 1.38 -8.69 6.18
CA LEU A 101 1.08 -7.95 7.40
C LEU A 101 0.90 -8.88 8.63
N ASP A 102 0.62 -10.16 8.43
CA ASP A 102 0.51 -11.17 9.51
C ASP A 102 1.83 -11.85 9.92
N ARG A 103 2.96 -11.59 9.23
CA ARG A 103 4.28 -12.19 9.52
C ARG A 103 5.04 -11.55 10.67
#